data_AF-A0A1H8P4K2-F1
#
_entry.id   AF-A0A1H8P4K2-F1
#
_cell.length_a   1.000
_cell.length_b   1.000
_cell.length_c   1.000
_cell.angle_alpha   90.00
_cell.angle_beta   90.00
_cell.angle_gamma   90.00
#
_symmetry.space_group_name_H-M   'P 1'
#
loop_
_entity.id
_entity.type
_entity.pdbx_description
1 polymer ?
#
loop_
_entity_poly.entity_id
_entity_poly.type
_entity_poly.pdbx_seq_one_letter_code
_entity_poly.pdbx_strand_id
1 'polypeptide(L)'
;MPEQPSSVVPDPDSDVAIGKRLALIRVGLGMTQAGFAASLNVSPRSYQHYEKGTRSISAELLRELRACHGLAPNWVLLGQGLPREGEDAEALAAFVEELGAHLVATQVSLPPKNQGKIISGWWKALRDGTRVGMPDVRHWVDLLKE
;
A
#
# COMPACT_ATOMS: atom_id res chain seq x y z
N MET A 1 -18.39 -6.34 37.54
CA MET A 1 -18.15 -5.37 36.45
C MET A 1 -18.08 -6.15 35.15
N PRO A 2 -18.86 -5.85 34.11
CA PRO A 2 -18.64 -6.46 32.81
C PRO A 2 -17.49 -5.72 32.12
N GLU A 3 -16.41 -6.45 31.81
CA GLU A 3 -15.33 -5.96 30.96
C GLU A 3 -15.90 -5.58 29.59
N GLN A 4 -15.68 -4.34 29.18
CA GLN A 4 -15.96 -3.88 27.82
C GLN A 4 -14.97 -4.59 26.87
N PRO A 5 -15.40 -5.07 25.68
CA PRO A 5 -14.48 -5.68 24.74
C PRO A 5 -13.48 -4.62 24.25
N SER A 6 -12.21 -4.85 24.56
CA SER A 6 -11.09 -4.05 24.07
C SER A 6 -11.14 -4.01 22.54
N SER A 7 -11.18 -2.80 21.98
CA SER A 7 -11.04 -2.56 20.55
C SER A 7 -9.58 -2.81 20.14
N VAL A 8 -9.17 -4.07 20.08
CA VAL A 8 -7.83 -4.45 19.62
C VAL A 8 -7.82 -4.30 18.11
N VAL A 9 -7.27 -3.18 17.63
CA VAL A 9 -6.84 -3.08 16.23
C VAL A 9 -5.86 -4.23 16.00
N PRO A 10 -6.12 -5.15 15.06
CA PRO A 10 -5.23 -6.27 14.81
C PRO A 10 -3.83 -5.75 14.48
N ASP A 11 -2.81 -6.40 15.03
CA ASP A 11 -1.42 -6.17 14.64
C ASP A 11 -1.32 -6.18 13.10
N PRO A 12 -0.82 -5.10 12.46
CA PRO A 12 -0.71 -5.01 11.00
C PRO A 12 0.14 -6.13 10.38
N ASP A 13 0.97 -6.78 11.18
CA ASP A 13 1.86 -7.86 10.78
C ASP A 13 1.27 -9.25 11.06
N SER A 14 0.07 -9.32 11.66
CA SER A 14 -0.60 -10.58 11.95
C SER A 14 -0.98 -11.36 10.68
N ASP A 15 -1.07 -12.69 10.80
CA ASP A 15 -1.53 -13.56 9.71
C ASP A 15 -2.91 -13.15 9.16
N VAL A 16 -3.78 -12.57 10.00
CA VAL A 16 -5.08 -12.03 9.59
C VAL A 16 -4.92 -10.79 8.72
N ALA A 17 -4.01 -9.89 9.05
CA ALA A 17 -3.73 -8.70 8.24
C ALA A 17 -3.06 -9.08 6.90
N ILE A 18 -2.13 -10.03 6.92
CA ILE A 18 -1.53 -10.62 5.72
C ILE A 18 -2.62 -11.24 4.83
N GLY A 19 -3.49 -12.07 5.41
CA GLY A 19 -4.59 -12.71 4.70
C GLY A 19 -5.54 -11.71 4.03
N LYS A 20 -5.86 -10.59 4.70
CA LYS A 20 -6.64 -9.50 4.11
C LYS A 20 -5.94 -8.85 2.92
N ARG A 21 -4.62 -8.62 3.00
CA ARG A 21 -3.83 -8.05 1.89
C ARG A 21 -3.80 -8.99 0.68
N LEU A 22 -3.66 -10.31 0.90
CA LEU A 22 -3.78 -11.31 -0.17
C LEU A 22 -5.16 -11.30 -0.82
N ALA A 23 -6.23 -11.27 -0.01
CA ALA A 23 -7.60 -11.20 -0.51
C ALA A 23 -7.85 -9.92 -1.33
N LEU A 24 -7.32 -8.78 -0.88
CA LEU A 24 -7.45 -7.50 -1.58
C LEU A 24 -6.81 -7.55 -2.97
N ILE A 25 -5.59 -8.09 -3.10
CA ILE A 25 -4.95 -8.24 -4.41
C ILE A 25 -5.72 -9.19 -5.30
N ARG A 26 -6.08 -10.37 -4.78
CA ARG A 26 -6.81 -11.36 -5.57
C ARG A 26 -8.12 -10.80 -6.12
N VAL A 27 -8.89 -10.08 -5.29
CA VAL A 27 -10.14 -9.43 -5.71
C VAL A 27 -9.86 -8.33 -6.74
N GLY A 28 -8.82 -7.52 -6.53
CA GLY A 28 -8.39 -6.50 -7.50
C GLY A 28 -8.00 -7.07 -8.87
N LEU A 29 -7.54 -8.32 -8.92
CA LEU A 29 -7.25 -9.06 -10.15
C LEU A 29 -8.47 -9.79 -10.74
N GLY A 30 -9.64 -9.74 -10.09
CA GLY A 30 -10.84 -10.44 -10.53
C GLY A 30 -10.77 -11.97 -10.41
N MET A 31 -9.86 -12.50 -9.57
CA MET A 31 -9.59 -13.94 -9.49
C MET A 31 -10.38 -14.64 -8.37
N THR A 32 -10.77 -15.89 -8.63
CA THR A 32 -11.31 -16.78 -7.58
C THR A 32 -10.18 -17.28 -6.68
N GLN A 33 -10.51 -17.71 -5.45
CA GLN A 33 -9.51 -18.32 -4.54
C GLN A 33 -8.81 -19.51 -5.18
N ALA A 34 -9.54 -20.36 -5.91
CA ALA A 34 -8.96 -21.51 -6.60
C ALA A 34 -8.03 -21.10 -7.74
N GLY A 35 -8.44 -20.11 -8.56
CA GLY A 35 -7.60 -19.61 -9.66
C GLY A 35 -6.32 -18.96 -9.17
N PHE A 36 -6.39 -18.17 -8.09
CA PHE A 36 -5.21 -17.53 -7.52
C PHE A 36 -4.30 -18.57 -6.84
N ALA A 37 -4.86 -19.54 -6.12
CA ALA A 37 -4.10 -20.66 -5.56
C ALA A 37 -3.33 -21.44 -6.65
N ALA A 38 -3.99 -21.73 -7.78
CA ALA A 38 -3.36 -22.39 -8.91
C ALA A 38 -2.20 -21.56 -9.50
N SER A 39 -2.36 -20.24 -9.60
CA SER A 39 -1.28 -19.36 -10.07
C SER A 39 -0.05 -19.36 -9.16
N LEU A 40 -0.21 -19.70 -7.88
CA LEU A 40 0.84 -19.74 -6.87
C LEU A 40 1.33 -21.16 -6.57
N ASN A 41 0.92 -22.15 -7.37
CA ASN A 41 1.24 -23.56 -7.19
C ASN A 41 0.93 -24.09 -5.77
N VAL A 42 -0.19 -23.63 -5.18
CA VAL A 42 -0.67 -24.10 -3.86
C VAL A 42 -2.08 -24.67 -3.96
N SER A 43 -2.45 -25.53 -3.00
CA SER A 43 -3.81 -26.05 -2.96
C SER A 43 -4.83 -24.95 -2.60
N PRO A 44 -6.05 -24.96 -3.17
CA PRO A 44 -7.10 -23.99 -2.83
C PRO A 44 -7.40 -23.94 -1.33
N ARG A 45 -7.32 -25.08 -0.64
CA ARG A 45 -7.49 -25.17 0.80
C ARG A 45 -6.38 -24.43 1.56
N SER A 46 -5.12 -24.60 1.15
CA SER A 46 -4.00 -23.88 1.79
C SER A 46 -4.14 -22.38 1.60
N TYR A 47 -4.51 -21.96 0.39
CA TYR A 47 -4.73 -20.55 0.09
C TYR A 47 -5.89 -19.95 0.91
N GLN A 48 -6.99 -20.69 1.07
CA GLN A 48 -8.09 -20.28 1.93
C GLN A 48 -7.66 -20.07 3.39
N HIS A 49 -6.76 -20.90 3.91
CA HIS A 49 -6.22 -20.74 5.26
C HIS A 49 -5.35 -19.48 5.40
N TYR A 50 -4.59 -19.13 4.35
CA TYR A 50 -3.81 -17.89 4.30
C TYR A 50 -4.71 -16.66 4.32
N GLU A 51 -5.75 -16.59 3.47
CA GLU A 51 -6.68 -15.43 3.47
C GLU A 51 -7.43 -15.25 4.79
N LYS A 52 -7.73 -16.35 5.49
CA LYS A 52 -8.37 -16.31 6.81
C LYS A 52 -7.39 -15.95 7.93
N GLY A 53 -6.08 -15.93 7.68
CA GLY A 53 -5.06 -15.77 8.71
C GLY A 53 -4.98 -16.92 9.72
N THR A 54 -5.55 -18.08 9.37
CA THR A 54 -5.49 -19.29 10.22
C THR A 54 -4.21 -20.09 10.03
N ARG A 55 -3.36 -19.66 9.10
CA ARG A 55 -2.07 -20.25 8.80
C ARG A 55 -1.13 -19.16 8.29
N SER A 56 0.08 -19.13 8.81
CA SER A 56 1.13 -18.23 8.33
C SER A 56 1.60 -18.62 6.94
N ILE A 57 1.97 -17.61 6.15
CA ILE A 57 2.52 -17.81 4.81
C ILE A 57 3.98 -18.29 4.89
N SER A 58 4.41 -19.09 3.90
CA SER A 58 5.80 -19.54 3.81
C SER A 58 6.65 -18.58 2.98
N ALA A 59 7.97 -18.64 3.15
CA ALA A 59 8.92 -17.94 2.28
C ALA A 59 8.81 -18.40 0.81
N GLU A 60 8.41 -19.65 0.57
CA GLU A 60 8.09 -20.15 -0.77
C GLU A 60 6.94 -19.37 -1.40
N LEU A 61 5.83 -19.20 -0.66
CA LEU A 61 4.67 -18.46 -1.16
C LEU A 61 5.01 -17.00 -1.47
N LEU A 62 5.86 -16.36 -0.66
CA LEU A 62 6.33 -15.00 -0.93
C LEU A 62 7.11 -14.90 -2.25
N ARG A 63 7.93 -15.91 -2.56
CA ARG A 63 8.65 -15.97 -3.84
C ARG A 63 7.70 -16.15 -5.02
N GLU A 64 6.69 -17.00 -4.89
CA GLU A 64 5.65 -17.19 -5.91
C GLU A 64 4.79 -15.93 -6.12
N LEU A 65 4.38 -15.26 -5.03
CA LEU A 65 3.65 -13.99 -5.09
C LEU A 65 4.44 -12.91 -5.83
N ARG A 66 5.76 -12.85 -5.61
CA ARG A 66 6.66 -11.96 -6.34
C ARG A 66 6.79 -12.37 -7.80
N ALA A 67 7.06 -13.64 -8.08
CA ALA A 67 7.31 -14.13 -9.43
C ALA A 67 6.08 -14.04 -10.35
N CYS A 68 4.90 -14.40 -9.84
CA CYS A 68 3.68 -14.47 -10.64
C CYS A 68 2.92 -13.15 -10.70
N HIS A 69 2.97 -12.33 -9.64
CA HIS A 69 2.12 -11.14 -9.51
C HIS A 69 2.90 -9.84 -9.25
N GLY A 70 4.23 -9.90 -9.15
CA GLY A 70 5.09 -8.75 -8.90
C GLY A 70 4.95 -8.19 -7.49
N LEU A 71 4.40 -8.96 -6.54
CA LEU A 71 4.08 -8.44 -5.21
C LEU A 71 5.32 -8.26 -4.34
N ALA A 72 5.45 -7.06 -3.76
CA ALA A 72 6.53 -6.69 -2.88
C ALA A 72 6.38 -7.39 -1.51
N PRO A 73 7.37 -8.17 -1.04
CA PRO A 73 7.27 -8.88 0.25
C PRO A 73 7.02 -7.96 1.45
N ASN A 74 7.59 -6.75 1.44
CA ASN A 74 7.39 -5.78 2.51
C ASN A 74 5.91 -5.36 2.66
N TRP A 75 5.23 -5.18 1.54
CA TRP A 75 3.80 -4.88 1.53
C TRP A 75 2.97 -6.12 1.92
N VAL A 76 3.36 -7.31 1.46
CA VAL A 76 2.71 -8.59 1.79
C VAL A 76 2.94 -9.02 3.24
N LEU A 77 3.96 -8.53 3.93
CA LEU A 77 4.20 -8.88 5.34
C LEU A 77 3.72 -7.77 6.27
N LEU A 78 4.07 -6.52 5.99
CA LEU A 78 3.93 -5.40 6.92
C LEU A 78 2.91 -4.35 6.47
N GLY A 79 2.38 -4.48 5.25
CA GLY A 79 1.53 -3.45 4.64
C GLY A 79 2.27 -2.14 4.33
N GLN A 80 3.59 -2.14 4.35
CA GLN A 80 4.43 -0.97 4.12
C GLN A 80 4.86 -0.86 2.66
N GLY A 81 4.86 0.36 2.13
CA GLY A 81 5.15 0.64 0.73
C GLY A 81 3.98 0.36 -0.20
N LEU A 82 4.28 0.21 -1.49
CA LEU A 82 3.28 -0.13 -2.52
C LEU A 82 3.25 -1.64 -2.78
N PRO A 83 2.12 -2.15 -3.32
CA PRO A 83 1.96 -3.58 -3.57
C PRO A 83 2.99 -4.17 -4.52
N ARG A 84 3.54 -3.42 -5.49
CA ARG A 84 4.56 -3.93 -6.43
C ARG A 84 5.84 -3.11 -6.42
N GLU A 85 6.95 -3.77 -6.76
CA GLU A 85 8.26 -3.12 -6.90
C GLU A 85 8.23 -2.07 -8.01
N GLY A 86 8.82 -0.90 -7.76
CA GLY A 86 8.94 0.19 -8.76
C GLY A 86 7.71 1.10 -8.85
N GLU A 87 6.53 0.66 -8.39
CA GLU A 87 5.34 1.52 -8.34
C GLU A 87 5.58 2.77 -7.47
N ASP A 88 6.51 2.72 -6.51
CA ASP A 88 6.86 3.84 -5.65
C ASP A 88 7.60 4.95 -6.41
N ALA A 89 8.62 4.58 -7.18
CA ALA A 89 9.33 5.51 -8.06
C ALA A 89 8.39 6.13 -9.12
N GLU A 90 7.53 5.31 -9.73
CA GLU A 90 6.53 5.78 -10.70
C GLU A 90 5.52 6.73 -10.04
N ALA A 91 4.99 6.38 -8.87
CA ALA A 91 4.05 7.21 -8.15
C ALA A 91 4.69 8.54 -7.70
N LEU A 92 5.96 8.53 -7.27
CA LEU A 92 6.70 9.75 -6.93
C LEU A 92 6.90 10.64 -8.15
N ALA A 93 7.28 10.08 -9.30
CA ALA A 93 7.44 10.83 -10.54
C ALA A 93 6.12 11.49 -10.96
N ALA A 94 5.02 10.72 -10.98
CA ALA A 94 3.69 11.22 -11.29
C ALA A 94 3.24 12.31 -10.30
N PHE A 95 3.52 12.12 -9.01
CA PHE A 95 3.21 13.11 -7.99
C PHE A 95 3.95 14.44 -8.20
N VAL A 96 5.25 14.38 -8.50
CA VAL A 96 6.07 15.57 -8.75
C VAL A 96 5.57 16.31 -9.99
N GLU A 97 5.21 15.58 -11.05
CA GLU A 97 4.64 16.15 -12.26
C GLU A 97 3.30 16.85 -11.98
N GLU A 98 2.39 16.19 -11.26
CA GLU A 98 1.08 16.75 -10.92
C GLU A 98 1.20 17.95 -9.98
N LEU A 99 2.13 17.92 -9.01
CA LEU A 99 2.43 19.06 -8.15
C LEU A 99 2.96 20.25 -8.97
N GLY A 100 3.88 19.99 -9.90
CA GLY A 100 4.42 21.01 -10.80
C GLY A 100 3.33 21.64 -11.68
N ALA A 101 2.49 20.81 -12.28
CA ALA A 101 1.35 21.26 -13.08
C ALA A 101 0.38 22.13 -12.25
N HIS A 102 0.12 21.73 -10.99
CA HIS A 102 -0.72 22.52 -10.09
C HIS A 102 -0.12 23.90 -9.78
N LEU A 103 1.17 23.97 -9.42
CA LEU A 103 1.83 25.24 -9.10
C LEU A 103 1.84 26.21 -10.30
N VAL A 104 2.06 25.69 -11.51
CA VAL A 104 2.00 26.48 -12.74
C VAL A 104 0.57 26.98 -12.99
N ALA A 105 -0.42 26.11 -12.86
CA ALA A 105 -1.83 26.45 -13.12
C ALA A 105 -2.39 27.48 -12.11
N THR A 106 -1.94 27.43 -10.85
CA THR A 106 -2.39 28.38 -9.81
C THR A 106 -1.49 29.61 -9.68
N GLN A 107 -0.42 29.71 -10.48
CA GLN A 107 0.59 30.76 -10.40
C GLN A 107 1.20 30.92 -8.99
N VAL A 108 1.24 29.85 -8.20
CA VAL A 108 1.82 29.86 -6.86
C VAL A 108 3.33 29.71 -6.95
N SER A 109 4.05 30.72 -6.46
CA SER A 109 5.50 30.62 -6.28
C SER A 109 5.81 29.92 -4.97
N LEU A 110 6.19 28.64 -5.05
CA LEU A 110 6.63 27.87 -3.89
C LEU A 110 8.14 27.64 -3.96
N PRO A 111 8.95 28.12 -2.98
CA PRO A 111 10.40 27.93 -3.00
C PRO A 111 10.79 26.44 -3.04
N PRO A 112 11.92 26.07 -3.68
CA PRO A 112 12.36 24.66 -3.78
C PRO A 112 12.42 23.93 -2.43
N LYS A 113 12.78 24.64 -1.36
CA LYS A 113 12.77 24.11 0.01
C LYS A 113 11.39 23.62 0.45
N ASN A 114 10.34 24.39 0.15
CA ASN A 114 8.97 24.04 0.54
C ASN A 114 8.39 22.96 -0.39
N GLN A 115 8.73 22.98 -1.68
CA GLN A 115 8.43 21.85 -2.58
C GLN A 115 9.04 20.54 -2.05
N GLY A 116 10.30 20.57 -1.63
CA GLY A 116 10.99 19.43 -1.03
C GLY A 116 10.28 18.89 0.22
N LYS A 117 9.73 19.78 1.08
CA LYS A 117 8.92 19.36 2.24
C LYS A 117 7.67 18.60 1.82
N ILE A 118 6.92 19.13 0.86
CA ILE A 118 5.69 18.50 0.35
C ILE A 118 6.02 17.12 -0.24
N ILE A 119 7.02 17.04 -1.11
CA ILE A 119 7.45 15.80 -1.75
C ILE A 119 7.89 14.77 -0.70
N SER A 120 8.72 15.18 0.27
CA SER A 120 9.18 14.27 1.33
C SER A 120 8.04 13.78 2.23
N GLY A 121 7.07 14.64 2.54
CA GLY A 121 5.90 14.30 3.35
C GLY A 121 4.98 13.32 2.64
N TRP A 122 4.70 13.57 1.34
CA TRP A 122 3.89 12.68 0.52
C TRP A 122 4.57 11.31 0.34
N TRP A 123 5.87 11.29 0.04
CA TRP A 123 6.66 10.06 -0.08
C TRP A 123 6.65 9.23 1.20
N LYS A 124 6.81 9.89 2.36
CA LYS A 124 6.72 9.21 3.65
C LYS A 124 5.34 8.59 3.86
N ALA A 125 4.27 9.35 3.60
CA ALA A 125 2.91 8.84 3.75
C ALA A 125 2.65 7.62 2.84
N LEU A 126 3.08 7.68 1.58
CA LEU A 126 3.02 6.56 0.63
C LEU A 126 3.70 5.31 1.20
N ARG A 127 4.92 5.47 1.74
CA ARG A 127 5.69 4.36 2.32
C ARG A 127 5.08 3.81 3.61
N ASP A 128 4.42 4.66 4.39
CA ASP A 128 3.67 4.28 5.58
C ASP A 128 2.30 3.65 5.22
N GLY A 129 2.02 3.42 3.93
CA GLY A 129 0.75 2.85 3.46
C GLY A 129 -0.43 3.82 3.52
N THR A 130 -0.18 5.09 3.82
CA THR A 130 -1.19 6.14 3.90
C THR A 130 -1.39 6.76 2.53
N ARG A 131 -2.62 6.72 2.01
CA ARG A 131 -2.96 7.39 0.75
C ARG A 131 -3.22 8.87 1.01
N VAL A 132 -2.34 9.72 0.51
CA VAL A 132 -2.52 11.18 0.48
C VAL A 132 -2.85 11.58 -0.95
N GLY A 133 -4.05 12.12 -1.16
CA GLY A 133 -4.49 12.57 -2.48
C GLY A 133 -4.07 14.01 -2.75
N MET A 134 -4.17 14.44 -4.02
CA MET A 134 -3.92 15.84 -4.36
C MET A 134 -4.82 16.87 -3.65
N PRO A 135 -6.08 16.60 -3.26
CA PRO A 135 -6.83 17.54 -2.43
C PRO A 135 -6.10 17.93 -1.13
N ASP A 136 -5.49 16.96 -0.45
CA ASP A 136 -4.74 17.20 0.78
C ASP A 136 -3.42 17.95 0.50
N VAL A 137 -2.76 17.58 -0.59
CA VAL A 137 -1.50 18.22 -1.02
C VAL A 137 -1.71 19.68 -1.39
N ARG A 138 -2.83 20.01 -2.05
CA ARG A 138 -3.18 21.41 -2.35
C ARG A 138 -3.35 22.23 -1.08
N HIS A 139 -3.93 21.65 -0.03
CA HIS A 139 -4.00 22.30 1.28
C HIS A 139 -2.59 22.53 1.87
N TRP A 140 -1.65 21.59 1.69
CA TRP A 140 -0.26 21.80 2.13
C TRP A 140 0.45 22.90 1.35
N VAL A 141 0.18 23.04 0.05
CA VAL A 141 0.68 24.16 -0.76
C VAL A 141 0.17 25.48 -0.20
N ASP A 142 -1.12 25.56 0.14
CA ASP A 142 -1.71 26.76 0.72
C ASP A 142 -1.11 27.16 2.08
N LEU A 143 -0.72 26.19 2.90
CA LEU A 143 -0.06 26.44 4.18
C LEU A 143 1.41 26.86 4.06
N LEU A 144 2.07 26.53 2.95
CA LEU A 144 3.51 26.73 2.76
C LEU A 144 3.86 27.86 1.78
N LYS A 145 2.85 28.52 1.20
CA LYS A 145 3.02 29.71 0.33
C LYS A 145 3.10 31.02 1.12
N GLU A 146 2.76 31.01 2.41
CA GLU A 146 2.99 32.10 3.37
C GLU A 146 4.46 32.16 3.82
#